data_AF-A0AA48GTU7-F1
#
_entry.id   AF-A0AA48GTU7-F1
#
_cell.length_a   1.000
_cell.length_b   1.000
_cell.length_c   1.000
_cell.angle_alpha   90.00
_cell.angle_beta   90.00
_cell.angle_gamma   90.00
#
_symmetry.space_group_name_H-M   'P 1'
#
loop_
_entity.id
_entity.type
_entity.pdbx_description
1 polymer ?
#
loop_
_entity_poly.entity_id
_entity_poly.type
_entity_poly.pdbx_seq_one_letter_code
_entity_poly.pdbx_strand_id
1 'polypeptide(L)'
;MISGLEEEVFETRLLAFRDSVISSSKGTRRILLRNILKLFGFRTRTQERLTTLAKSLDRVGLTVAPPLLDCRREDWVHISAPKGPSIESLNDGQEAWFQSITAKQFASEKEVEIRFIIPLLERLGYSEEDRVDGCTIEMTIGSRKVKGEADFVLYDGTNRSRDNVLLIVEAKRNGTRLEQAVEQARSYAMFLGAPFYLVTNGDDLRVFRFKSALETDVEVFQGTRETLGSRFHLLHGSISKSRVADLRRVLRR
;
A
#
# COMPACT_ATOMS: atom_id res chain seq x y z
N MET A 1 14.12 9.60 -26.82
CA MET A 1 13.82 10.34 -25.59
C MET A 1 12.33 10.60 -25.55
N ILE A 2 11.67 10.15 -24.49
CA ILE A 2 10.24 10.39 -24.24
C ILE A 2 10.14 11.84 -23.73
N SER A 3 9.16 12.61 -24.21
CA SER A 3 8.96 13.99 -23.72
C SER A 3 8.46 13.97 -22.26
N GLY A 4 8.71 15.03 -21.48
CA GLY A 4 8.34 15.05 -20.04
C GLY A 4 6.86 14.79 -19.77
N LEU A 5 5.96 15.19 -20.69
CA LEU A 5 4.53 14.90 -20.63
C LEU A 5 4.19 13.42 -20.89
N GLU A 6 4.94 12.76 -21.77
CA GLU A 6 4.74 11.33 -22.04
C GLU A 6 5.28 10.45 -20.90
N GLU A 7 6.29 10.92 -20.17
CA GLU A 7 6.84 10.24 -18.98
C GLU A 7 5.83 10.28 -17.82
N GLU A 8 5.22 11.43 -17.54
CA GLU A 8 4.18 11.56 -16.51
C GLU A 8 2.95 10.68 -16.80
N VAL A 9 2.50 10.63 -18.06
CA VAL A 9 1.41 9.76 -18.50
C VAL A 9 1.79 8.28 -18.36
N PHE A 10 3.04 7.92 -18.66
CA PHE A 10 3.54 6.56 -18.51
C PHE A 10 3.55 6.14 -17.04
N GLU A 11 4.07 6.98 -16.14
CA GLU A 11 4.08 6.71 -14.69
C GLU A 11 2.67 6.57 -14.12
N THR A 12 1.75 7.45 -14.53
CA THR A 12 0.35 7.38 -14.10
C THR A 12 -0.29 6.04 -14.48
N ARG A 13 -0.04 5.56 -15.71
CA ARG A 13 -0.53 4.26 -16.19
C ARG A 13 0.14 3.09 -15.49
N LEU A 14 1.43 3.20 -15.17
CA LEU A 14 2.20 2.18 -14.46
C LEU A 14 1.66 1.96 -13.06
N LEU A 15 1.42 3.05 -12.33
CA LEU A 15 0.85 3.01 -10.99
C LEU A 15 -0.58 2.47 -11.02
N ALA A 16 -1.43 2.94 -11.95
CA ALA A 16 -2.79 2.43 -12.09
C ALA A 16 -2.84 0.93 -12.44
N PHE A 17 -1.92 0.48 -13.31
CA PHE A 17 -1.81 -0.93 -13.67
C PHE A 17 -1.36 -1.80 -12.49
N ARG A 18 -0.35 -1.35 -11.74
CA ARG A 18 0.07 -1.99 -10.49
C ARG A 18 -1.10 -2.17 -9.54
N ASP A 19 -1.87 -1.11 -9.31
CA ASP A 19 -2.94 -1.18 -8.33
C ASP A 19 -4.04 -2.12 -8.78
N SER A 20 -4.33 -2.18 -10.08
CA SER A 20 -5.24 -3.19 -10.65
C SER A 20 -4.73 -4.63 -10.47
N VAL A 21 -3.41 -4.86 -10.43
CA VAL A 21 -2.85 -6.19 -10.13
C VAL A 21 -2.98 -6.50 -8.64
N ILE A 22 -2.68 -5.52 -7.78
CA ILE A 22 -2.73 -5.69 -6.31
C ILE A 22 -4.17 -5.91 -5.82
N SER A 23 -5.16 -5.19 -6.37
CA SER A 23 -6.57 -5.33 -6.00
C SER A 23 -7.22 -6.62 -6.51
N SER A 24 -6.55 -7.37 -7.39
CA SER A 24 -7.05 -8.67 -7.82
C SER A 24 -7.02 -9.69 -6.68
N SER A 25 -8.00 -10.59 -6.63
CA SER A 25 -8.14 -11.59 -5.55
C SER A 25 -6.90 -12.46 -5.32
N LYS A 26 -6.10 -12.69 -6.37
CA LYS A 26 -4.87 -13.49 -6.33
C LYS A 26 -3.59 -12.64 -6.36
N GLY A 27 -3.69 -11.31 -6.36
CA GLY A 27 -2.55 -10.43 -6.56
C GLY A 27 -1.81 -10.71 -7.88
N THR A 28 -2.51 -11.25 -8.89
CA THR A 28 -1.92 -11.61 -10.18
C THR A 28 -2.90 -11.38 -11.32
N ARG A 29 -2.36 -10.97 -12.46
CA ARG A 29 -3.12 -10.72 -13.67
C ARG A 29 -2.45 -11.40 -14.86
N ARG A 30 -3.23 -12.17 -15.61
CA ARG A 30 -2.83 -12.76 -16.88
C ARG A 30 -3.30 -11.85 -18.02
N ILE A 31 -2.39 -11.42 -18.89
CA ILE A 31 -2.66 -10.48 -19.98
C ILE A 31 -1.74 -10.75 -21.17
N LEU A 32 -2.23 -10.52 -22.39
CA LEU A 32 -1.41 -10.63 -23.60
C LEU A 32 -0.38 -9.49 -23.68
N LEU A 33 0.84 -9.77 -24.12
CA LEU A 33 1.88 -8.76 -24.26
C LEU A 33 1.43 -7.58 -25.13
N ARG A 34 0.72 -7.83 -26.24
CA ARG A 34 0.19 -6.74 -27.10
C ARG A 34 -0.73 -5.77 -26.35
N ASN A 35 -1.48 -6.26 -25.35
CA ASN A 35 -2.40 -5.45 -24.58
C ASN A 35 -1.64 -4.61 -23.53
N ILE A 36 -0.57 -5.15 -22.94
CA ILE A 36 0.32 -4.37 -22.08
C ILE A 36 1.00 -3.26 -22.88
N LEU A 37 1.59 -3.60 -24.05
CA LEU A 37 2.23 -2.60 -24.89
C LEU A 37 1.26 -1.47 -25.25
N LYS A 38 0.02 -1.82 -25.61
CA LYS A 38 -1.05 -0.85 -25.88
C LYS A 38 -1.38 0.01 -24.65
N LEU A 39 -1.47 -0.60 -23.46
CA LEU A 39 -1.73 0.11 -22.21
C LEU A 39 -0.70 1.21 -21.97
N PHE A 40 0.57 0.91 -22.20
CA PHE A 40 1.69 1.85 -22.04
C PHE A 40 1.98 2.71 -23.28
N GLY A 41 1.09 2.73 -24.27
CA GLY A 41 1.22 3.58 -25.46
C GLY A 41 2.27 3.10 -26.48
N PHE A 42 2.83 1.91 -26.32
CA PHE A 42 3.82 1.37 -27.24
C PHE A 42 3.14 0.77 -28.48
N ARG A 43 3.39 1.39 -29.65
CA ARG A 43 2.89 0.91 -30.95
C ARG A 43 3.71 -0.26 -31.52
N THR A 44 5.00 -0.30 -31.19
CA THR A 44 5.95 -1.33 -31.68
C THR A 44 6.69 -2.00 -30.53
N ARG A 45 6.94 -3.31 -30.68
CA ARG A 45 7.77 -4.11 -29.78
C ARG A 45 9.24 -3.88 -30.15
N THR A 46 9.99 -3.22 -29.29
CA THR A 46 11.45 -3.09 -29.39
C THR A 46 12.11 -3.59 -28.11
N GLN A 47 13.35 -4.05 -28.19
CA GLN A 47 14.08 -4.57 -27.03
C GLN A 47 14.28 -3.49 -25.95
N GLU A 48 14.57 -2.26 -26.37
CA GLU A 48 14.66 -1.08 -25.49
C GLU A 48 13.37 -0.85 -24.69
N ARG A 49 12.21 -0.82 -25.36
CA ARG A 49 10.92 -0.59 -24.68
C ARG A 49 10.53 -1.71 -23.72
N LEU A 50 10.78 -2.95 -24.10
CA LEU A 50 10.53 -4.10 -23.22
C LEU A 50 11.43 -4.05 -21.98
N THR A 51 12.69 -3.60 -22.15
CA THR A 51 13.62 -3.41 -21.04
C THR A 51 13.16 -2.28 -20.12
N THR A 52 12.78 -1.12 -20.67
CA THR A 52 12.22 -0.01 -19.89
C THR A 52 10.98 -0.44 -19.14
N LEU A 53 10.03 -1.09 -19.81
CA LEU A 53 8.80 -1.58 -19.19
C LEU A 53 9.07 -2.60 -18.08
N ALA A 54 9.97 -3.57 -18.30
CA ALA A 54 10.34 -4.55 -17.29
C ALA A 54 10.94 -3.88 -16.05
N LYS A 55 11.87 -2.94 -16.23
CA LYS A 55 12.46 -2.14 -15.15
C LYS A 55 11.42 -1.29 -14.42
N SER A 56 10.49 -0.69 -15.14
CA SER A 56 9.43 0.13 -14.57
C SER A 56 8.45 -0.72 -13.74
N LEU A 57 8.04 -1.89 -14.25
CA LEU A 57 7.20 -2.84 -13.51
C LEU A 57 7.89 -3.32 -12.23
N ASP A 58 9.17 -3.68 -12.33
CA ASP A 58 10.00 -4.08 -11.19
C ASP A 58 10.17 -2.95 -10.16
N ARG A 59 10.42 -1.71 -10.60
CA ARG A 59 10.52 -0.53 -9.73
C ARG A 59 9.24 -0.32 -8.91
N VAL A 60 8.07 -0.56 -9.51
CA VAL A 60 6.79 -0.48 -8.79
C VAL A 60 6.42 -1.80 -8.07
N GLY A 61 7.34 -2.76 -8.04
CA GLY A 61 7.29 -4.00 -7.27
C GLY A 61 6.52 -5.13 -7.93
N LEU A 62 6.20 -5.02 -9.21
CA LEU A 62 5.53 -6.08 -9.96
C LEU A 62 6.55 -7.03 -10.55
N THR A 63 6.25 -8.32 -10.44
CA THR A 63 7.02 -9.39 -11.10
C THR A 63 6.31 -9.82 -12.37
N VAL A 64 7.08 -10.21 -13.38
CA VAL A 64 6.56 -10.63 -14.69
C VAL A 64 7.12 -12.00 -15.06
N ALA A 65 6.24 -12.92 -15.44
CA ALA A 65 6.60 -14.25 -15.90
C ALA A 65 5.77 -14.68 -17.13
N PRO A 66 6.37 -15.17 -18.22
CA PRO A 66 7.82 -15.20 -18.50
C PRO A 66 8.41 -13.80 -18.72
N PRO A 67 9.75 -13.63 -18.73
CA PRO A 67 10.39 -12.33 -18.99
C PRO A 67 9.90 -11.71 -20.29
N LEU A 68 9.61 -10.40 -20.27
CA LEU A 68 9.01 -9.70 -21.41
C LEU A 68 9.84 -9.81 -22.70
N LEU A 69 11.17 -9.88 -22.56
CA LEU A 69 12.12 -10.00 -23.66
C LEU A 69 11.97 -11.31 -24.44
N ASP A 70 11.56 -12.38 -23.76
CA ASP A 70 11.39 -13.72 -24.33
C ASP A 70 10.02 -13.90 -24.98
N CYS A 71 9.10 -12.96 -24.72
CA CYS A 71 7.71 -13.04 -25.16
C CYS A 71 7.50 -12.43 -26.56
N ARG A 72 6.67 -13.09 -27.37
CA ARG A 72 6.03 -12.57 -28.58
C ARG A 72 4.77 -11.78 -28.21
N ARG A 73 4.26 -10.97 -29.15
CA ARG A 73 3.10 -10.09 -28.92
C ARG A 73 1.84 -10.85 -28.48
N GLU A 74 1.69 -12.08 -28.94
CA GLU A 74 0.54 -12.95 -28.68
C GLU A 74 0.74 -13.88 -27.48
N ASP A 75 1.89 -13.78 -26.79
CA ASP A 75 2.14 -14.59 -25.61
C ASP A 75 1.44 -13.99 -24.40
N TRP A 76 0.97 -14.89 -23.53
CA TRP A 76 0.43 -14.53 -22.23
C TRP A 76 1.56 -14.27 -21.25
N VAL A 77 1.45 -13.17 -20.53
CA VAL A 77 2.32 -12.88 -19.38
C VAL A 77 1.49 -12.79 -18.11
N HIS A 78 2.08 -13.29 -17.03
CA HIS A 78 1.58 -13.18 -15.68
C HIS A 78 2.29 -12.04 -14.99
N ILE A 79 1.53 -11.07 -14.52
CA ILE A 79 2.04 -9.96 -13.74
C ILE A 79 1.51 -10.11 -12.33
N SER A 80 2.42 -10.21 -11.36
CA SER A 80 2.08 -10.46 -9.97
C SER A 80 2.54 -9.31 -9.09
N ALA A 81 1.70 -8.95 -8.12
CA ALA A 81 2.03 -8.06 -7.03
C ALA A 81 3.24 -8.59 -6.25
N PRO A 82 3.99 -7.71 -5.57
CA PRO A 82 5.06 -8.14 -4.68
C PRO A 82 4.45 -9.02 -3.60
N LYS A 83 4.87 -10.29 -3.56
CA LYS A 83 4.49 -11.19 -2.48
C LYS A 83 5.40 -10.88 -1.30
N GLY A 84 4.83 -10.44 -0.18
CA GLY A 84 5.49 -10.59 1.12
C GLY A 84 5.68 -12.07 1.45
N PRO A 85 6.29 -12.39 2.62
CA PRO A 85 6.36 -13.76 3.08
C PRO A 85 4.96 -14.38 3.07
N SER A 86 4.81 -15.52 2.41
CA SER A 86 3.61 -16.37 2.52
C SER A 86 3.48 -16.87 3.96
N ILE A 87 2.27 -17.24 4.41
CA ILE A 87 2.10 -17.82 5.76
C ILE A 87 3.05 -19.00 5.99
N GLU A 88 3.23 -19.84 4.96
CA GLU A 88 4.15 -20.98 4.97
C GLU A 88 5.62 -20.61 5.22
N SER A 89 5.97 -19.32 5.10
CA SER A 89 7.30 -18.76 5.38
C SER A 89 7.35 -17.90 6.65
N LEU A 90 6.22 -17.72 7.34
CA LEU A 90 6.16 -17.08 8.64
C LEU A 90 6.64 -18.07 9.71
N ASN A 91 7.14 -17.55 10.84
CA ASN A 91 7.47 -18.42 11.98
C ASN A 91 6.20 -18.86 12.73
N ASP A 92 6.31 -19.94 13.51
CA ASP A 92 5.19 -20.52 14.28
C ASP A 92 4.43 -19.49 15.13
N GLY A 93 5.15 -18.48 15.68
CA GLY A 93 4.56 -17.42 16.49
C GLY A 93 3.71 -16.41 15.70
N GLN A 94 4.02 -16.19 14.42
CA GLN A 94 3.21 -15.34 13.55
C GLN A 94 1.92 -16.05 13.11
N GLU A 95 2.00 -17.32 12.73
CA GLU A 95 0.82 -18.11 12.37
C GLU A 95 -0.16 -18.23 13.54
N ALA A 96 0.33 -18.56 14.74
CA ALA A 96 -0.48 -18.66 15.94
C ALA A 96 -1.21 -17.35 16.25
N TRP A 97 -0.57 -16.19 16.00
CA TRP A 97 -1.24 -14.89 16.18
C TRP A 97 -2.40 -14.70 15.19
N PHE A 98 -2.21 -14.97 13.91
CA PHE A 98 -3.28 -14.84 12.90
C PHE A 98 -4.48 -15.73 13.22
N GLN A 99 -4.25 -16.94 13.73
CA GLN A 99 -5.32 -17.81 14.20
C GLN A 99 -6.00 -17.23 15.45
N SER A 100 -5.22 -16.73 16.42
CA SER A 100 -5.75 -16.18 17.67
C SER A 100 -6.60 -14.91 17.47
N ILE A 101 -6.26 -14.06 16.50
CA ILE A 101 -6.98 -12.81 16.27
C ILE A 101 -8.34 -13.06 15.62
N THR A 102 -8.52 -14.15 14.86
CA THR A 102 -9.79 -14.39 14.13
C THR A 102 -10.98 -14.43 15.08
N ALA A 103 -10.85 -15.09 16.24
CA ALA A 103 -11.90 -15.22 17.24
C ALA A 103 -11.90 -14.11 18.31
N LYS A 104 -10.99 -13.13 18.22
CA LYS A 104 -10.79 -12.14 19.27
C LYS A 104 -11.87 -11.08 19.22
N GLN A 105 -12.48 -10.79 20.36
CA GLN A 105 -13.40 -9.66 20.50
C GLN A 105 -12.67 -8.44 21.06
N PHE A 106 -12.99 -7.27 20.50
CA PHE A 106 -12.47 -5.98 20.95
C PHE A 106 -13.60 -5.16 21.56
N ALA A 107 -13.51 -4.84 22.84
CA ALA A 107 -14.56 -4.12 23.56
C ALA A 107 -14.57 -2.60 23.26
N SER A 108 -13.47 -2.06 22.76
CA SER A 108 -13.29 -0.62 22.53
C SER A 108 -12.36 -0.33 21.36
N GLU A 109 -12.34 0.93 20.91
CA GLU A 109 -11.36 1.46 19.95
C GLU A 109 -9.93 1.23 20.43
N LYS A 110 -9.68 1.52 21.72
CA LYS A 110 -8.37 1.33 22.33
C LYS A 110 -7.90 -0.13 22.31
N GLU A 111 -8.82 -1.08 22.40
CA GLU A 111 -8.47 -2.49 22.23
C GLU A 111 -8.11 -2.84 20.78
N VAL A 112 -8.77 -2.24 19.79
CA VAL A 112 -8.39 -2.41 18.37
C VAL A 112 -6.98 -1.85 18.14
N GLU A 113 -6.68 -0.67 18.66
CA GLU A 113 -5.33 -0.09 18.62
C GLU A 113 -4.28 -1.03 19.23
N ILE A 114 -4.44 -1.39 20.51
CA ILE A 114 -3.40 -2.09 21.27
C ILE A 114 -3.33 -3.57 20.90
N ARG A 115 -4.47 -4.25 20.81
CA ARG A 115 -4.52 -5.73 20.74
C ARG A 115 -4.55 -6.25 19.31
N PHE A 116 -4.66 -5.37 18.33
CA PHE A 116 -4.70 -5.71 16.90
C PHE A 116 -3.73 -4.89 16.06
N ILE A 117 -3.83 -3.55 16.05
CA ILE A 117 -2.98 -2.71 15.20
C ILE A 117 -1.51 -2.77 15.60
N ILE A 118 -1.17 -2.61 16.88
CA ILE A 118 0.24 -2.66 17.31
C ILE A 118 0.91 -4.00 16.90
N PRO A 119 0.34 -5.18 17.21
CA PRO A 119 0.92 -6.45 16.77
C PRO A 119 0.96 -6.62 15.24
N LEU A 120 0.03 -6.01 14.49
CA LEU A 120 0.05 -6.01 13.03
C LEU A 120 1.20 -5.16 12.49
N LEU A 121 1.44 -3.98 13.07
CA LEU A 121 2.53 -3.08 12.69
C LEU A 121 3.91 -3.73 12.92
N GLU A 122 4.09 -4.42 14.03
CA GLU A 122 5.31 -5.22 14.30
C GLU A 122 5.56 -6.25 13.20
N ARG A 123 4.51 -6.97 12.76
CA ARG A 123 4.60 -7.95 11.67
C ARG A 123 4.87 -7.31 10.31
N LEU A 124 4.48 -6.05 10.13
CA LEU A 124 4.82 -5.24 8.96
C LEU A 124 6.24 -4.64 9.04
N GLY A 125 6.97 -4.91 10.13
CA GLY A 125 8.35 -4.47 10.34
C GLY A 125 8.48 -3.07 10.95
N TYR A 126 7.41 -2.50 11.48
CA TYR A 126 7.46 -1.24 12.24
C TYR A 126 7.74 -1.53 13.71
N SER A 127 8.71 -0.81 14.28
CA SER A 127 9.05 -0.85 15.70
C SER A 127 8.40 0.30 16.47
N GLU A 128 8.50 0.28 17.80
CA GLU A 128 8.06 1.41 18.64
C GLU A 128 8.81 2.71 18.29
N GLU A 129 10.09 2.63 17.93
CA GLU A 129 10.87 3.81 17.52
C GLU A 129 10.36 4.46 16.22
N ASP A 130 9.63 3.72 15.40
CA ASP A 130 9.06 4.22 14.16
C ASP A 130 7.71 4.92 14.39
N ARG A 131 7.08 4.76 15.56
CA ARG A 131 5.67 5.11 15.78
C ARG A 131 5.50 6.31 16.70
N VAL A 132 4.49 7.13 16.41
CA VAL A 132 3.94 8.13 17.32
C VAL A 132 2.47 7.83 17.52
N ASP A 133 2.09 7.59 18.78
CA ASP A 133 0.71 7.28 19.20
C ASP A 133 -0.03 8.58 19.52
N GLY A 134 -1.29 8.73 19.07
CA GLY A 134 -2.10 9.92 19.35
C GLY A 134 -1.47 11.21 18.80
N CYS A 135 -1.00 11.18 17.55
CA CYS A 135 -0.27 12.29 16.97
C CYS A 135 -1.21 13.47 16.69
N THR A 136 -1.05 14.59 17.40
CA THR A 136 -1.79 15.81 17.12
C THR A 136 -1.34 16.46 15.81
N ILE A 137 -2.28 16.68 14.90
CA ILE A 137 -2.06 17.29 13.60
C ILE A 137 -2.78 18.64 13.56
N GLU A 138 -2.02 19.71 13.41
CA GLU A 138 -2.57 21.05 13.16
C GLU A 138 -2.85 21.24 11.67
N MET A 139 -4.13 21.40 11.34
CA MET A 139 -4.64 21.55 9.98
C MET A 139 -5.15 22.97 9.80
N THR A 140 -4.75 23.63 8.71
CA THR A 140 -5.32 24.93 8.31
C THR A 140 -6.32 24.69 7.19
N ILE A 141 -7.60 24.94 7.47
CA ILE A 141 -8.71 24.80 6.52
C ILE A 141 -9.29 26.19 6.28
N GLY A 142 -8.95 26.79 5.13
CA GLY A 142 -9.24 28.20 4.86
C GLY A 142 -8.54 29.10 5.87
N SER A 143 -9.30 29.91 6.62
CA SER A 143 -8.78 30.78 7.69
C SER A 143 -8.78 30.13 9.08
N ARG A 144 -9.34 28.92 9.23
CA ARG A 144 -9.48 28.24 10.53
C ARG A 144 -8.34 27.26 10.76
N LYS A 145 -7.80 27.26 11.99
CA LYS A 145 -6.93 26.19 12.50
C LYS A 145 -7.77 25.15 13.21
N VAL A 146 -7.69 23.91 12.76
CA VAL A 146 -8.36 22.74 13.32
C VAL A 146 -7.30 21.78 13.83
N LYS A 147 -7.51 21.17 14.99
CA LYS A 147 -6.66 20.09 15.49
C LYS A 147 -7.34 18.75 15.23
N GLY A 148 -6.61 17.82 14.63
CA GLY A 148 -6.96 16.41 14.57
C GLY A 148 -5.95 15.58 15.35
N GLU A 149 -6.29 14.33 15.62
CA GLU A 149 -5.41 13.39 16.27
C GLU A 149 -5.47 12.08 15.47
N ALA A 150 -4.34 11.66 14.92
CA ALA A 150 -4.23 10.36 14.26
C ALA A 150 -3.80 9.31 15.31
N ASP A 151 -4.43 8.13 15.28
CA ASP A 151 -4.13 7.09 16.26
C ASP A 151 -2.66 6.66 16.19
N PHE A 152 -2.13 6.46 14.97
CA PHE A 152 -0.71 6.22 14.75
C PHE A 152 -0.15 6.92 13.52
N VAL A 153 1.05 7.47 13.67
CA VAL A 153 1.89 7.96 12.55
C VAL A 153 3.21 7.20 12.57
N LEU A 154 3.54 6.55 11.46
CA LEU A 154 4.72 5.73 11.30
C LEU A 154 5.77 6.47 10.47
N TYR A 155 7.04 6.38 10.87
CA TYR A 155 8.18 7.07 10.26
C TYR A 155 9.28 6.08 9.85
N ASP A 156 10.19 6.49 8.96
CA ASP A 156 11.45 5.78 8.70
C ASP A 156 12.45 6.10 9.81
N GLY A 157 12.42 5.34 10.90
CA GLY A 157 13.24 5.57 12.09
C GLY A 157 12.72 6.72 12.96
N THR A 158 13.62 7.33 13.73
CA THR A 158 13.27 8.32 14.78
C THR A 158 13.05 9.74 14.26
N ASN A 159 13.35 10.01 12.98
CA ASN A 159 13.18 11.34 12.40
C ASN A 159 11.70 11.64 12.15
N ARG A 160 11.15 12.64 12.85
CA ARG A 160 9.72 13.00 12.80
C ARG A 160 9.35 14.02 11.73
N SER A 161 10.24 14.28 10.77
CA SER A 161 9.90 15.14 9.63
C SER A 161 8.83 14.51 8.74
N ARG A 162 8.05 15.35 8.03
CA ARG A 162 7.05 14.89 7.02
C ARG A 162 7.67 13.98 5.97
N ASP A 163 8.94 14.25 5.65
CA ASP A 163 9.75 13.46 4.76
C ASP A 163 10.03 12.03 5.24
N ASN A 164 9.77 11.70 6.50
CA ASN A 164 9.97 10.34 6.99
C ASN A 164 8.67 9.61 7.28
N VAL A 165 7.50 10.27 7.23
CA VAL A 165 6.18 9.63 7.41
C VAL A 165 5.86 8.52 6.39
N LEU A 166 5.86 7.26 6.80
CA LEU A 166 5.58 6.11 5.93
C LEU A 166 4.08 5.78 5.86
N LEU A 167 3.36 5.84 6.99
CA LEU A 167 1.99 5.34 7.09
C LEU A 167 1.22 6.13 8.15
N ILE A 168 -0.05 6.43 7.88
CA ILE A 168 -1.03 6.86 8.88
C ILE A 168 -1.94 5.69 9.20
N VAL A 169 -2.32 5.52 10.47
CA VAL A 169 -3.35 4.55 10.88
C VAL A 169 -4.46 5.26 11.62
N GLU A 170 -5.69 4.97 11.23
CA GLU A 170 -6.92 5.36 11.92
C GLU A 170 -7.70 4.08 12.30
N ALA A 171 -7.81 3.82 13.59
CA ALA A 171 -8.60 2.75 14.16
C ALA A 171 -9.96 3.29 14.62
N LYS A 172 -10.94 2.40 14.62
CA LYS A 172 -12.29 2.64 15.16
C LYS A 172 -12.72 1.46 16.00
N ARG A 173 -13.71 1.67 16.85
CA ARG A 173 -14.37 0.56 17.55
C ARG A 173 -14.97 -0.44 16.54
N ASN A 174 -14.93 -1.71 16.90
CA ASN A 174 -15.65 -2.80 16.23
C ASN A 174 -17.12 -2.43 15.92
N GLY A 175 -17.60 -2.82 14.74
CA GLY A 175 -18.94 -2.49 14.22
C GLY A 175 -19.11 -1.09 13.64
N THR A 176 -18.12 -0.19 13.79
CA THR A 176 -18.16 1.16 13.19
C THR A 176 -17.91 1.07 11.70
N ARG A 177 -18.69 1.80 10.90
CA ARG A 177 -18.43 1.90 9.45
C ARG A 177 -17.23 2.81 9.18
N LEU A 178 -16.43 2.47 8.17
CA LEU A 178 -15.11 3.09 7.96
C LEU A 178 -15.12 4.32 7.05
N GLU A 179 -16.24 4.75 6.48
CA GLU A 179 -16.24 5.84 5.48
C GLU A 179 -15.73 7.16 6.06
N GLN A 180 -16.12 7.49 7.29
CA GLN A 180 -15.64 8.70 7.97
C GLN A 180 -14.15 8.59 8.36
N ALA A 181 -13.72 7.39 8.78
CA ALA A 181 -12.32 7.14 9.11
C ALA A 181 -11.41 7.24 7.88
N VAL A 182 -11.89 6.84 6.70
CA VAL A 182 -11.17 7.03 5.42
C VAL A 182 -10.92 8.51 5.16
N GLU A 183 -11.93 9.36 5.29
CA GLU A 183 -11.78 10.81 5.07
C GLU A 183 -10.85 11.46 6.10
N GLN A 184 -10.91 11.04 7.36
CA GLN A 184 -10.00 11.49 8.42
C GLN A 184 -8.55 11.10 8.11
N ALA A 185 -8.29 9.81 7.88
CA ALA A 185 -6.96 9.29 7.57
C ALA A 185 -6.39 9.90 6.28
N ARG A 186 -7.24 10.13 5.27
CA ARG A 186 -6.86 10.82 4.03
C ARG A 186 -6.43 12.26 4.30
N SER A 187 -7.18 13.01 5.11
CA SER A 187 -6.82 14.37 5.50
C SER A 187 -5.44 14.38 6.18
N TYR A 188 -5.22 13.47 7.13
CA TYR A 188 -3.94 13.34 7.82
C TYR A 188 -2.79 12.99 6.87
N ALA A 189 -3.01 12.05 5.95
CA ALA A 189 -2.04 11.71 4.92
C ALA A 189 -1.67 12.92 4.06
N MET A 190 -2.65 13.73 3.64
CA MET A 190 -2.42 14.96 2.90
C MET A 190 -1.58 15.97 3.70
N PHE A 191 -1.91 16.24 4.96
CA PHE A 191 -1.20 17.23 5.77
C PHE A 191 0.21 16.80 6.18
N LEU A 192 0.42 15.50 6.41
CA LEU A 192 1.72 14.96 6.81
C LEU A 192 2.57 14.45 5.63
N GLY A 193 2.01 14.43 4.43
CA GLY A 193 2.66 13.93 3.21
C GLY A 193 2.80 12.41 3.18
N ALA A 194 2.00 11.66 3.96
CA ALA A 194 2.11 10.21 4.04
C ALA A 194 1.72 9.55 2.70
N PRO A 195 2.52 8.60 2.17
CA PRO A 195 2.21 7.94 0.91
C PRO A 195 1.08 6.91 1.05
N PHE A 196 0.83 6.40 2.26
CA PHE A 196 -0.22 5.43 2.55
C PHE A 196 -0.96 5.78 3.83
N TYR A 197 -2.20 5.34 3.91
CA TYR A 197 -2.98 5.30 5.15
C TYR A 197 -3.76 4.00 5.26
N LEU A 198 -3.91 3.52 6.50
CA LEU A 198 -4.65 2.32 6.86
C LEU A 198 -5.83 2.73 7.75
N VAL A 199 -6.99 2.16 7.48
CA VAL A 199 -8.16 2.29 8.34
C VAL A 199 -8.68 0.94 8.77
N THR A 200 -9.12 0.82 10.02
CA THR A 200 -9.72 -0.42 10.53
C THR A 200 -10.72 -0.18 11.64
N ASN A 201 -11.68 -1.09 11.80
CA ASN A 201 -12.52 -1.20 12.98
C ASN A 201 -12.21 -2.49 13.79
N GLY A 202 -11.12 -3.19 13.45
CA GLY A 202 -10.76 -4.49 14.00
C GLY A 202 -11.39 -5.68 13.29
N ASP A 203 -12.46 -5.52 12.50
CA ASP A 203 -13.02 -6.57 11.63
C ASP A 203 -12.62 -6.34 10.17
N ASP A 204 -12.74 -5.12 9.68
CA ASP A 204 -12.38 -4.70 8.33
C ASP A 204 -11.04 -3.96 8.35
N LEU A 205 -10.22 -4.18 7.31
CA LEU A 205 -8.98 -3.46 7.07
C LEU A 205 -8.96 -2.97 5.63
N ARG A 206 -8.67 -1.68 5.48
CA ARG A 206 -8.52 -1.04 4.17
C ARG A 206 -7.25 -0.22 4.18
N VAL A 207 -6.49 -0.30 3.09
CA VAL A 207 -5.25 0.46 2.92
C VAL A 207 -5.31 1.19 1.60
N PHE A 208 -4.96 2.47 1.65
CA PHE A 208 -5.00 3.36 0.50
C PHE A 208 -3.62 3.93 0.24
N ARG A 209 -3.27 4.04 -1.05
CA ARG A 209 -2.18 4.89 -1.50
C ARG A 209 -2.72 6.28 -1.76
N PHE A 210 -2.20 7.26 -1.03
CA PHE A 210 -2.51 8.66 -1.26
C PHE A 210 -1.95 9.10 -2.62
N LYS A 211 -2.77 9.73 -3.45
CA LYS A 211 -2.32 10.28 -4.74
C LYS A 211 -2.04 11.77 -4.63
N SER A 212 -3.09 12.56 -4.44
CA SER A 212 -3.03 14.01 -4.32
C SER A 212 -4.34 14.52 -3.72
N ALA A 213 -4.39 15.80 -3.37
CA ALA A 213 -5.63 16.41 -2.86
C ALA A 213 -6.79 16.32 -3.87
N LEU A 214 -6.49 16.34 -5.18
CA LEU A 214 -7.46 16.44 -6.27
C LEU A 214 -7.87 15.09 -6.86
N GLU A 215 -7.08 14.04 -6.64
CA GLU A 215 -7.34 12.71 -7.20
C GLU A 215 -7.91 11.76 -6.17
N THR A 216 -8.71 10.80 -6.64
CA THR A 216 -9.15 9.66 -5.84
C THR A 216 -7.96 8.77 -5.50
N ASP A 217 -7.84 8.46 -4.21
CA ASP A 217 -6.82 7.54 -3.72
C ASP A 217 -7.09 6.12 -4.19
N VAL A 218 -6.05 5.29 -4.19
CA VAL A 218 -6.18 3.92 -4.67
C VAL A 218 -6.18 2.96 -3.50
N GLU A 219 -7.24 2.17 -3.38
CA GLU A 219 -7.29 1.08 -2.41
C GLU A 219 -6.34 -0.04 -2.84
N VAL A 220 -5.25 -0.19 -2.10
CA VAL A 220 -4.18 -1.18 -2.36
C VAL A 220 -4.33 -2.43 -1.51
N PHE A 221 -5.24 -2.43 -0.54
CA PHE A 221 -5.61 -3.64 0.18
C PHE A 221 -7.00 -3.48 0.78
N GLN A 222 -7.79 -4.54 0.69
CA GLN A 222 -9.04 -4.71 1.42
C GLN A 222 -9.11 -6.15 1.93
N GLY A 223 -9.41 -6.30 3.21
CA GLY A 223 -9.59 -7.61 3.83
C GLY A 223 -10.37 -7.51 5.13
N THR A 224 -10.65 -8.68 5.69
CA THR A 224 -11.25 -8.83 7.02
C THR A 224 -10.25 -9.47 7.97
N ARG A 225 -10.54 -9.42 9.27
CA ARG A 225 -9.76 -10.11 10.31
C ARG A 225 -9.67 -11.61 10.04
N GLU A 226 -10.73 -12.24 9.52
CA GLU A 226 -10.67 -13.67 9.18
C GLU A 226 -9.77 -13.96 7.99
N THR A 227 -9.76 -13.08 6.98
CA THR A 227 -8.96 -13.29 5.76
C THR A 227 -7.54 -12.76 5.87
N LEU A 228 -7.23 -11.97 6.91
CA LEU A 228 -5.96 -11.28 7.08
C LEU A 228 -4.77 -12.22 7.04
N GLY A 229 -4.82 -13.38 7.72
CA GLY A 229 -3.74 -14.37 7.65
C GLY A 229 -3.46 -14.80 6.22
N SER A 230 -4.46 -15.36 5.53
CA SER A 230 -4.34 -15.83 4.12
C SER A 230 -3.86 -14.75 3.15
N ARG A 231 -4.16 -13.48 3.44
CA ARG A 231 -3.85 -12.33 2.59
C ARG A 231 -2.72 -11.46 3.12
N PHE A 232 -2.03 -11.89 4.18
CA PHE A 232 -1.00 -11.08 4.83
C PHE A 232 0.15 -10.75 3.87
N HIS A 233 0.52 -11.68 3.00
CA HIS A 233 1.53 -11.47 1.96
C HIS A 233 1.21 -10.28 1.04
N LEU A 234 -0.06 -9.99 0.76
CA LEU A 234 -0.49 -8.83 -0.03
C LEU A 234 -0.38 -7.54 0.80
N LEU A 235 -0.84 -7.57 2.05
CA LEU A 235 -0.73 -6.42 2.95
C LEU A 235 0.74 -6.04 3.19
N HIS A 236 1.57 -7.02 3.52
CA HIS A 236 3.01 -6.86 3.71
C HIS A 236 3.70 -6.37 2.42
N GLY A 237 3.35 -6.93 1.27
CA GLY A 237 3.87 -6.48 -0.03
C GLY A 237 3.46 -5.05 -0.40
N SER A 238 2.37 -4.55 0.18
CA SER A 238 1.88 -3.19 -0.02
C SER A 238 2.49 -2.16 0.93
N ILE A 239 2.51 -2.44 2.24
CA ILE A 239 2.81 -1.46 3.28
C ILE A 239 3.79 -1.93 4.39
N SER A 240 4.64 -2.93 4.13
CA SER A 240 5.75 -3.20 5.07
C SER A 240 6.70 -2.00 5.14
N LYS A 241 7.36 -1.80 6.29
CA LYS A 241 8.30 -0.69 6.52
C LYS A 241 9.34 -0.57 5.41
N SER A 242 10.04 -1.66 5.13
CA SER A 242 11.08 -1.71 4.08
C SER A 242 10.53 -1.30 2.73
N ARG A 243 9.35 -1.82 2.37
CA ARG A 243 8.71 -1.51 1.09
C ARG A 243 8.37 -0.03 0.94
N VAL A 244 7.73 0.56 1.95
CA VAL A 244 7.31 1.96 1.88
C VAL A 244 8.51 2.90 1.92
N ALA A 245 9.53 2.57 2.74
CA ALA A 245 10.78 3.32 2.79
C ALA A 245 11.50 3.31 1.43
N ASP A 246 11.59 2.16 0.77
CA ASP A 246 12.20 2.04 -0.56
C ASP A 246 11.42 2.81 -1.63
N LEU A 247 10.08 2.70 -1.62
CA LEU A 247 9.22 3.49 -2.52
C LEU A 247 9.46 4.99 -2.36
N ARG A 248 9.58 5.48 -1.12
CA ARG A 248 9.88 6.90 -0.88
C ARG A 248 11.26 7.32 -1.34
N ARG A 249 12.27 6.46 -1.20
CA ARG A 249 13.62 6.73 -1.72
C ARG A 249 13.63 6.86 -3.24
N VAL A 250 12.81 6.07 -3.93
CA VAL A 250 12.66 6.12 -5.40
C VAL A 250 11.91 7.38 -5.83
N LEU A 251 10.81 7.74 -5.16
CA LEU A 251 10.02 8.94 -5.52
C LEU A 251 10.73 10.27 -5.24
N ARG A 252 11.86 10.24 -4.51
CA ARG A 252 12.71 11.41 -4.24
C ARG A 252 13.84 11.64 -5.23
N ARG A 253 14.13 10.67 -6.09
CA ARG A 253 15.17 10.76 -7.13
C ARG A 253 14.55 11.20 -8.43
#